data_AF-A0A7V3T0G6-F1
#
_entry.id   AF-A0A7V3T0G6-F1
#
_cell.length_a   1.000
_cell.length_b   1.000
_cell.length_c   1.000
_cell.angle_alpha   90.00
_cell.angle_beta   90.00
_cell.angle_gamma   90.00
#
_symmetry.space_group_name_H-M   'P 1'
#
loop_
_entity.id
_entity.type
_entity.pdbx_description
1 polymer ?
#
loop_
_entity_poly.entity_id
_entity_poly.type
_entity_poly.pdbx_seq_one_letter_code
_entity_poly.pdbx_strand_id
1 'polypeptide(L)'
;MSVNKSLHTRKRSQIKKYIFSMSLSIMLIVTILSQTAAAYKTSWVGNTYGGADRKWMQNYIDEMYVDADGTCYTKSSWDEGGRDHGVYRDGNVLVEFDGKKKDFNGKSAGGWSISGTTIKGHGKTITDAGKPTALAVGRGKHKDLLLVADNGARKQILFYDVSVDTPYIKYRIGAEGGIGALFISTYDFPAAINAPAYPAGSYPPGVYHPYKLWGLSGVGMDDKGRLFISTNENGTMIRCFKGVDGNWILDWQIMGMCFVDNVFYDETTEALDVYGVQEHYRMDYSKSGPGSEWTLYGYTLDSYK
;
A
#
# COMPACT_ATOMS: atom_id res chain seq x y z
N MET A 1 111.30 10.89 52.29
CA MET A 1 110.07 11.21 53.08
C MET A 1 108.97 10.28 52.58
N SER A 2 108.78 9.09 53.15
CA SER A 2 108.23 8.77 54.48
C SER A 2 106.81 9.32 54.69
N VAL A 3 105.85 8.38 54.64
CA VAL A 3 104.71 8.20 55.57
C VAL A 3 103.31 8.72 55.19
N ASN A 4 102.45 7.71 54.92
CA ASN A 4 101.04 7.49 55.37
C ASN A 4 99.90 8.41 54.87
N LYS A 5 98.66 7.93 54.64
CA LYS A 5 97.99 6.67 55.02
C LYS A 5 96.68 6.45 54.23
N SER A 6 96.38 5.17 54.01
CA SER A 6 95.07 4.47 54.16
C SER A 6 93.88 4.88 53.28
N LEU A 7 93.48 4.08 52.28
CA LEU A 7 92.61 2.88 52.38
C LEU A 7 91.28 3.10 53.11
N HIS A 8 90.16 2.99 52.38
CA HIS A 8 88.96 2.27 52.81
C HIS A 8 88.22 1.62 51.61
N THR A 9 88.07 0.31 51.74
CA THR A 9 87.40 -0.67 50.86
C THR A 9 85.93 -0.87 51.21
N ARG A 10 85.05 -1.13 50.22
CA ARG A 10 84.02 -2.22 50.15
C ARG A 10 83.01 -1.90 49.03
N LYS A 11 82.96 -2.63 47.89
CA LYS A 11 82.35 -3.95 47.59
C LYS A 11 80.82 -4.08 47.84
N ARG A 12 80.11 -4.47 46.75
CA ARG A 12 78.74 -5.04 46.63
C ARG A 12 77.62 -4.00 46.78
N SER A 13 76.63 -3.88 45.89
CA SER A 13 75.71 -4.91 45.40
C SER A 13 74.85 -4.30 44.27
N GLN A 14 74.96 -4.79 43.03
CA GLN A 14 73.88 -5.46 42.30
C GLN A 14 72.47 -5.44 42.95
N ILE A 15 71.48 -5.11 42.12
CA ILE A 15 70.08 -5.57 42.15
C ILE A 15 69.09 -4.84 43.08
N LYS A 16 68.00 -4.37 42.45
CA LYS A 16 66.69 -3.91 42.97
C LYS A 16 66.57 -2.47 43.48
N LYS A 17 66.02 -1.61 42.61
CA LYS A 17 64.73 -0.91 42.85
C LYS A 17 64.28 -0.25 41.54
N TYR A 18 63.42 -0.98 40.82
CA TYR A 18 62.51 -0.37 39.85
C TYR A 18 61.57 0.60 40.57
N ILE A 19 60.96 1.45 39.76
CA ILE A 19 59.74 2.22 39.97
C ILE A 19 60.02 3.73 40.04
N PHE A 20 59.34 4.43 39.13
CA PHE A 20 59.22 5.88 39.03
C PHE A 20 60.31 6.63 38.27
N SER A 21 60.21 6.60 36.94
CA SER A 21 60.15 7.83 36.11
C SER A 21 60.14 7.45 34.64
N MET A 22 59.12 6.71 34.22
CA MET A 22 58.77 6.60 32.81
C MET A 22 57.86 7.79 32.52
N SER A 23 58.48 8.90 32.14
CA SER A 23 57.79 10.15 31.81
C SER A 23 56.90 9.93 30.60
N LEU A 24 55.66 9.54 30.89
CA LEU A 24 54.44 10.13 30.35
C LEU A 24 54.45 10.43 28.85
N SER A 25 54.82 9.44 28.04
CA SER A 25 54.15 9.23 26.76
C SER A 25 52.75 8.67 27.07
N ILE A 26 51.88 9.50 27.66
CA ILE A 26 50.45 9.18 27.69
C ILE A 26 50.06 9.08 26.22
N MET A 27 49.75 7.84 25.84
CA MET A 27 48.98 7.47 24.67
C MET A 27 48.08 8.61 24.22
N LEU A 28 48.49 9.28 23.16
CA LEU A 28 47.54 9.88 22.23
C LEU A 28 46.91 8.73 21.45
N ILE A 29 46.15 7.88 22.14
CA ILE A 29 45.06 7.18 21.50
C ILE A 29 43.92 8.18 21.59
N VAL A 30 43.83 9.05 20.58
CA VAL A 30 42.52 9.53 20.19
C VAL A 30 41.78 8.25 19.79
N THR A 31 41.03 7.67 20.73
CA THR A 31 39.93 6.81 20.35
C THR A 31 39.02 7.75 19.57
N ILE A 32 39.22 7.77 18.25
CA ILE A 32 38.13 8.06 17.35
C ILE A 32 37.16 6.93 17.68
N LEU A 33 36.24 7.18 18.62
CA LEU A 33 34.96 6.52 18.58
C LEU A 33 34.44 6.93 17.22
N SER A 34 34.74 6.10 16.22
CA SER A 34 33.94 6.09 15.01
C SER A 34 32.57 5.78 15.59
N GLN A 35 31.75 6.81 15.73
CA GLN A 35 30.36 6.61 16.08
C GLN A 35 29.85 5.79 14.90
N THR A 36 29.85 4.47 15.06
CA THR A 36 29.22 3.59 14.11
C THR A 36 27.83 4.17 13.98
N ALA A 37 27.49 4.66 12.79
CA ALA A 37 26.15 5.15 12.53
C ALA A 37 25.21 4.13 13.14
N ALA A 38 24.30 4.57 14.01
CA ALA A 38 23.36 3.67 14.64
C ALA A 38 22.77 2.79 13.55
N ALA A 39 22.79 1.46 13.74
CA ALA A 39 22.26 0.55 12.75
C ALA A 39 20.79 0.91 12.53
N TYR A 40 20.47 1.48 11.37
CA TYR A 40 19.12 1.88 11.02
C TYR A 40 18.55 0.86 10.03
N LYS A 41 17.24 0.72 10.05
CA LYS A 41 16.48 0.01 9.02
C LYS A 41 15.62 1.02 8.29
N THR A 42 15.41 0.79 7.00
CA THR A 42 14.52 1.59 6.17
C THR A 42 13.21 0.82 5.99
N SER A 43 12.09 1.50 6.21
CA SER A 43 10.75 0.99 5.86
C SER A 43 10.21 1.77 4.66
N TRP A 44 9.15 1.24 4.05
CA TRP A 44 8.48 1.81 2.88
C TRP A 44 7.03 2.10 3.21
N VAL A 45 6.81 3.00 4.18
CA VAL A 45 5.48 3.39 4.66
C VAL A 45 4.59 3.83 3.49
N GLY A 46 3.34 3.37 3.51
CA GLY A 46 2.34 3.68 2.48
C GLY A 46 2.55 2.95 1.14
N ASN A 47 3.61 2.15 0.98
CA ASN A 47 3.90 1.42 -0.26
C ASN A 47 4.01 -0.08 0.00
N THR A 48 3.23 -0.89 -0.73
CA THR A 48 3.24 -2.36 -0.57
C THR A 48 4.60 -2.96 -0.93
N TYR A 49 5.30 -2.33 -1.86
CA TYR A 49 6.66 -2.70 -2.25
C TYR A 49 7.57 -1.49 -2.21
N GLY A 50 8.82 -1.72 -1.85
CA GLY A 50 9.80 -0.64 -1.69
C GLY A 50 10.33 -0.01 -2.97
N GLY A 51 9.62 -0.07 -4.10
CA GLY A 51 10.00 0.59 -5.36
C GLY A 51 11.25 0.07 -6.10
N ALA A 52 12.27 -0.40 -5.36
CA ALA A 52 13.42 -1.14 -5.86
C ALA A 52 12.95 -2.33 -6.72
N ASP A 53 13.79 -2.72 -7.69
CA ASP A 53 13.48 -3.79 -8.66
C ASP A 53 12.27 -3.53 -9.56
N ARG A 54 11.90 -2.25 -9.77
CA ARG A 54 10.80 -1.79 -10.63
C ARG A 54 9.41 -2.21 -10.17
N LYS A 55 9.27 -2.50 -8.87
CA LYS A 55 8.00 -2.94 -8.25
C LYS A 55 7.21 -1.83 -7.56
N TRP A 56 7.49 -0.55 -7.85
CA TRP A 56 6.67 0.54 -7.32
C TRP A 56 5.22 0.40 -7.81
N MET A 57 4.27 0.88 -7.02
CA MET A 57 2.89 1.08 -7.45
C MET A 57 2.80 2.45 -8.16
N GLN A 58 2.00 2.56 -9.22
CA GLN A 58 1.86 3.84 -9.91
C GLN A 58 1.29 4.93 -9.01
N ASN A 59 1.72 6.19 -9.21
CA ASN A 59 1.20 7.33 -8.47
C ASN A 59 -0.27 7.62 -8.81
N TYR A 60 -0.71 7.25 -10.03
CA TYR A 60 -2.07 7.43 -10.51
C TYR A 60 -2.57 6.18 -11.24
N ILE A 61 -3.87 5.90 -11.13
CA ILE A 61 -4.57 4.89 -11.95
C ILE A 61 -5.84 5.56 -12.47
N ASP A 62 -5.79 6.10 -13.68
CA ASP A 62 -6.95 6.77 -14.28
C ASP A 62 -7.97 5.74 -14.80
N GLU A 63 -7.47 4.60 -15.27
CA GLU A 63 -8.29 3.53 -15.83
C GLU A 63 -7.66 2.15 -15.53
N MET A 64 -8.51 1.11 -15.44
CA MET A 64 -8.09 -0.28 -15.29
C MET A 64 -8.91 -1.20 -16.20
N TYR A 65 -8.22 -2.17 -16.81
CA TYR A 65 -8.80 -3.31 -17.53
C TYR A 65 -8.34 -4.62 -16.89
N VAL A 66 -9.23 -5.61 -16.82
CA VAL A 66 -8.91 -6.93 -16.26
C VAL A 66 -9.09 -8.00 -17.32
N ASP A 67 -8.05 -8.78 -17.51
CA ASP A 67 -8.07 -9.90 -18.44
C ASP A 67 -8.74 -11.15 -17.86
N ALA A 68 -9.04 -12.10 -18.74
CA ALA A 68 -9.64 -13.40 -18.40
C ALA A 68 -8.90 -14.14 -17.28
N ASP A 69 -7.58 -13.98 -17.25
CA ASP A 69 -6.69 -14.71 -16.35
C ASP A 69 -6.45 -14.00 -15.01
N GLY A 70 -7.04 -12.81 -14.81
CA GLY A 70 -6.90 -11.99 -13.62
C GLY A 70 -5.72 -11.01 -13.65
N THR A 71 -5.07 -10.83 -14.80
CA THR A 71 -4.09 -9.75 -14.99
C THR A 71 -4.80 -8.41 -15.11
N CYS A 72 -4.42 -7.46 -14.26
CA CYS A 72 -4.88 -6.07 -14.31
C CYS A 72 -3.90 -5.23 -15.12
N TYR A 73 -4.41 -4.54 -16.13
CA TYR A 73 -3.71 -3.51 -16.86
C TYR A 73 -4.25 -2.16 -16.41
N THR A 74 -3.37 -1.23 -16.09
CA THR A 74 -3.75 0.12 -15.68
C THR A 74 -3.14 1.13 -16.63
N LYS A 75 -3.75 2.31 -16.65
CA LYS A 75 -3.27 3.45 -17.40
C LYS A 75 -3.43 4.70 -16.54
N SER A 76 -2.45 5.58 -16.64
CA SER A 76 -2.51 6.95 -16.16
C SER A 76 -2.04 7.91 -17.24
N SER A 77 -2.45 9.15 -17.13
CA SER A 77 -1.94 10.27 -17.92
C SER A 77 -0.49 10.61 -17.57
N TRP A 78 -0.05 10.28 -16.35
CA TRP A 78 1.30 10.51 -15.86
C TRP A 78 1.67 9.56 -14.71
N ASP A 79 2.95 9.26 -14.57
CA ASP A 79 3.54 8.51 -13.45
C ASP A 79 4.97 9.02 -13.19
N GLU A 80 5.34 9.25 -11.93
CA GLU A 80 6.64 9.85 -11.59
C GLU A 80 7.80 8.91 -11.93
N GLY A 81 7.60 7.60 -11.69
CA GLY A 81 8.55 6.56 -12.05
C GLY A 81 8.64 6.27 -13.55
N GLY A 82 7.86 6.98 -14.37
CA GLY A 82 7.82 6.82 -15.82
C GLY A 82 7.07 5.58 -16.31
N ARG A 83 6.24 4.95 -15.45
CA ARG A 83 5.38 3.83 -15.84
C ARG A 83 3.92 4.26 -15.83
N ASP A 84 3.51 4.95 -16.89
CA ASP A 84 2.11 5.35 -17.10
C ASP A 84 1.17 4.16 -17.40
N HIS A 85 1.71 2.97 -17.69
CA HIS A 85 0.95 1.74 -17.85
C HIS A 85 1.50 0.63 -16.94
N GLY A 86 0.71 0.20 -15.97
CA GLY A 86 1.07 -0.85 -15.03
C GLY A 86 0.44 -2.18 -15.40
N VAL A 87 1.10 -3.26 -14.98
CA VAL A 87 0.56 -4.62 -15.06
C VAL A 87 0.69 -5.27 -13.69
N TYR A 88 -0.42 -5.76 -13.17
CA TYR A 88 -0.50 -6.31 -11.82
C TYR A 88 -1.23 -7.65 -11.85
N ARG A 89 -0.80 -8.57 -11.01
CA ARG A 89 -1.46 -9.87 -10.87
C ARG A 89 -1.13 -10.49 -9.53
N ASP A 90 -2.14 -11.09 -8.90
CA ASP A 90 -2.00 -11.87 -7.67
C ASP A 90 -1.22 -11.13 -6.56
N GLY A 91 -1.53 -9.84 -6.39
CA GLY A 91 -0.93 -8.96 -5.39
C GLY A 91 0.43 -8.38 -5.76
N ASN A 92 0.97 -8.68 -6.95
CA ASN A 92 2.32 -8.30 -7.35
C ASN A 92 2.33 -7.40 -8.58
N VAL A 93 3.41 -6.61 -8.70
CA VAL A 93 3.73 -5.81 -9.89
C VAL A 93 4.49 -6.67 -10.89
N LEU A 94 3.96 -6.80 -12.11
CA LEU A 94 4.62 -7.52 -13.19
C LEU A 94 5.57 -6.57 -13.94
N VAL A 95 6.87 -6.80 -13.73
CA VAL A 95 7.96 -5.92 -14.22
C VAL A 95 8.22 -6.10 -15.72
N GLU A 96 7.85 -7.27 -16.27
CA GLU A 96 7.89 -7.58 -17.70
C GLU A 96 6.76 -6.87 -18.43
N PHE A 97 6.88 -5.56 -18.58
CA PHE A 97 6.15 -4.84 -19.61
C PHE A 97 6.96 -4.95 -20.90
N ASP A 98 6.47 -5.68 -21.91
CA ASP A 98 7.15 -5.88 -23.21
C ASP A 98 7.26 -4.59 -24.06
N GLY A 99 6.97 -3.43 -23.46
CA GLY A 99 6.88 -2.13 -24.12
C GLY A 99 5.53 -1.87 -24.80
N LYS A 100 4.62 -2.85 -24.89
CA LYS A 100 3.31 -2.66 -25.53
C LYS A 100 2.26 -2.23 -24.52
N LYS A 101 1.92 -0.95 -24.62
CA LYS A 101 0.75 -0.37 -23.95
C LYS A 101 -0.51 -1.06 -24.46
N LYS A 102 -1.28 -1.65 -23.53
CA LYS A 102 -2.63 -2.11 -23.83
C LYS A 102 -3.53 -0.89 -23.86
N ASP A 103 -4.06 -0.57 -25.03
CA ASP A 103 -5.07 0.48 -25.15
C ASP A 103 -6.43 -0.08 -24.76
N PHE A 104 -7.13 0.65 -23.90
CA PHE A 104 -8.47 0.33 -23.43
C PHE A 104 -9.12 1.61 -22.93
N ASN A 105 -10.45 1.55 -22.78
CA ASN A 105 -11.25 2.64 -22.23
C ASN A 105 -12.09 2.11 -21.06
N GLY A 106 -11.65 2.41 -19.83
CA GLY A 106 -12.33 2.00 -18.60
C GLY A 106 -13.74 2.55 -18.46
N LYS A 107 -14.14 3.57 -19.24
CA LYS A 107 -15.49 4.15 -19.24
C LYS A 107 -16.47 3.45 -20.20
N SER A 108 -16.04 2.38 -20.86
CA SER A 108 -16.86 1.61 -21.79
C SER A 108 -16.63 0.10 -21.65
N ALA A 109 -17.71 -0.68 -21.65
CA ALA A 109 -17.62 -2.13 -21.61
C ALA A 109 -18.84 -2.79 -22.26
N GLY A 110 -18.64 -3.81 -23.09
CA GLY A 110 -19.73 -4.63 -23.63
C GLY A 110 -20.80 -3.85 -24.41
N GLY A 111 -20.41 -2.78 -25.12
CA GLY A 111 -21.35 -1.89 -25.83
C GLY A 111 -22.06 -0.85 -24.96
N TRP A 112 -21.71 -0.76 -23.67
CA TRP A 112 -22.13 0.31 -22.77
C TRP A 112 -21.03 1.37 -22.64
N SER A 113 -21.42 2.62 -22.43
CA SER A 113 -20.50 3.74 -22.21
C SER A 113 -21.06 4.75 -21.22
N ILE A 114 -20.18 5.34 -20.41
CA ILE A 114 -20.51 6.45 -19.51
C ILE A 114 -20.63 7.76 -20.30
N SER A 115 -21.69 8.52 -20.04
CA SER A 115 -21.92 9.86 -20.57
C SER A 115 -22.42 10.76 -19.44
N GLY A 116 -21.51 11.51 -18.82
CA GLY A 116 -21.80 12.30 -17.62
C GLY A 116 -22.17 11.37 -16.46
N THR A 117 -23.36 11.56 -15.89
CA THR A 117 -23.90 10.71 -14.82
C THR A 117 -24.76 9.53 -15.32
N THR A 118 -24.90 9.40 -16.65
CA THR A 118 -25.71 8.33 -17.27
C THR A 118 -24.83 7.28 -17.93
N ILE A 119 -25.36 6.06 -18.08
CA ILE A 119 -24.72 4.98 -18.84
C ILE A 119 -25.66 4.58 -19.97
N LYS A 120 -25.16 4.53 -21.21
CA LYS A 120 -25.95 4.23 -22.41
C LYS A 120 -25.35 3.05 -23.16
N GLY A 121 -26.21 2.20 -23.69
CA GLY A 121 -25.81 1.02 -24.47
C GLY A 121 -27.03 0.23 -24.91
N HIS A 122 -26.96 -0.43 -26.07
CA HIS A 122 -28.02 -1.32 -26.58
C HIS A 122 -29.44 -0.70 -26.60
N GLY A 123 -29.54 0.60 -26.92
CA GLY A 123 -30.82 1.32 -26.93
C GLY A 123 -31.41 1.62 -25.54
N LYS A 124 -30.70 1.29 -24.46
CA LYS A 124 -31.12 1.47 -23.06
C LYS A 124 -30.30 2.57 -22.38
N THR A 125 -30.84 3.14 -21.30
CA THR A 125 -30.17 4.15 -20.48
C THR A 125 -30.31 3.83 -19.00
N ILE A 126 -29.21 3.89 -18.25
CA ILE A 126 -29.14 3.81 -16.80
C ILE A 126 -28.89 5.23 -16.26
N THR A 127 -29.74 5.68 -15.34
CA THR A 127 -29.71 7.05 -14.78
C THR A 127 -29.52 7.09 -13.27
N ASP A 128 -29.59 5.94 -12.59
CA ASP A 128 -29.53 5.82 -11.13
C ASP A 128 -28.16 5.35 -10.60
N ALA A 129 -27.17 5.23 -11.49
CA ALA A 129 -25.81 4.77 -11.17
C ALA A 129 -25.02 5.74 -10.30
N GLY A 130 -25.52 6.96 -10.03
CA GLY A 130 -24.85 7.95 -9.19
C GLY A 130 -23.80 8.74 -9.99
N LYS A 131 -22.51 8.53 -9.70
CA LYS A 131 -21.38 9.13 -10.42
C LYS A 131 -20.51 8.01 -10.99
N PRO A 132 -20.93 7.36 -12.10
CA PRO A 132 -20.17 6.26 -12.67
C PRO A 132 -18.81 6.74 -13.20
N THR A 133 -17.74 6.01 -12.88
CA THR A 133 -16.37 6.33 -13.32
C THR A 133 -15.72 5.24 -14.16
N ALA A 134 -16.12 3.98 -13.98
CA ALA A 134 -15.63 2.86 -14.76
C ALA A 134 -16.71 1.78 -14.96
N LEU A 135 -16.58 1.02 -16.06
CA LEU A 135 -17.45 -0.08 -16.43
C LEU A 135 -16.65 -1.36 -16.69
N ALA A 136 -17.26 -2.50 -16.41
CA ALA A 136 -16.80 -3.81 -16.90
C ALA A 136 -17.98 -4.74 -17.18
N VAL A 137 -17.80 -5.73 -18.04
CA VAL A 137 -18.74 -6.83 -18.18
C VAL A 137 -18.44 -7.90 -17.15
N GLY A 138 -19.47 -8.49 -16.58
CA GLY A 138 -19.30 -9.66 -15.74
C GLY A 138 -18.89 -10.87 -16.57
N ARG A 139 -18.33 -11.88 -15.90
CA ARG A 139 -17.87 -13.12 -16.53
C ARG A 139 -18.43 -14.34 -15.81
N GLY A 140 -18.37 -15.50 -16.46
CA GLY A 140 -18.90 -16.75 -15.92
C GLY A 140 -20.38 -16.61 -15.52
N LYS A 141 -20.71 -16.86 -14.25
CA LYS A 141 -22.08 -16.73 -13.71
C LYS A 141 -22.61 -15.28 -13.68
N HIS A 142 -21.74 -14.29 -13.91
CA HIS A 142 -22.09 -12.87 -13.95
C HIS A 142 -22.15 -12.29 -15.37
N LYS A 143 -22.08 -13.13 -16.42
CA LYS A 143 -22.02 -12.68 -17.84
C LYS A 143 -23.13 -11.71 -18.27
N ASP A 144 -24.29 -11.78 -17.63
CA ASP A 144 -25.45 -10.93 -17.93
C ASP A 144 -25.45 -9.62 -17.13
N LEU A 145 -24.37 -9.36 -16.37
CA LEU A 145 -24.24 -8.20 -15.49
C LEU A 145 -23.24 -7.18 -16.04
N LEU A 146 -23.61 -5.91 -15.92
CA LEU A 146 -22.70 -4.78 -16.09
C LEU A 146 -22.22 -4.33 -14.70
N LEU A 147 -20.91 -4.29 -14.50
CA LEU A 147 -20.29 -3.74 -13.31
C LEU A 147 -20.06 -2.24 -13.50
N VAL A 148 -20.36 -1.48 -12.47
CA VAL A 148 -20.23 -0.02 -12.46
C VAL A 148 -19.51 0.41 -11.19
N ALA A 149 -18.40 1.14 -11.34
CA ALA A 149 -17.78 1.86 -10.24
C ALA A 149 -18.53 3.19 -10.00
N ASP A 150 -19.22 3.33 -8.87
CA ASP A 150 -20.03 4.51 -8.52
C ASP A 150 -19.33 5.36 -7.47
N ASN A 151 -18.83 6.54 -7.84
CA ASN A 151 -18.26 7.54 -6.94
C ASN A 151 -19.27 8.54 -6.37
N GLY A 152 -20.57 8.29 -6.54
CA GLY A 152 -21.64 9.11 -5.99
C GLY A 152 -21.72 9.01 -4.47
N ALA A 153 -22.91 9.26 -3.93
CA ALA A 153 -23.16 9.17 -2.49
C ALA A 153 -22.90 7.77 -1.92
N ARG A 154 -23.08 6.71 -2.73
CA ARG A 154 -22.95 5.32 -2.27
C ARG A 154 -21.51 4.82 -2.18
N LYS A 155 -20.63 5.20 -3.10
CA LYS A 155 -19.23 4.71 -3.16
C LYS A 155 -19.13 3.19 -3.18
N GLN A 156 -19.75 2.58 -4.18
CA GLN A 156 -19.91 1.12 -4.28
C GLN A 156 -19.62 0.63 -5.70
N ILE A 157 -19.39 -0.68 -5.83
CA ILE A 157 -19.53 -1.35 -7.12
C ILE A 157 -20.96 -1.83 -7.26
N LEU A 158 -21.62 -1.38 -8.33
CA LEU A 158 -23.00 -1.76 -8.66
C LEU A 158 -22.97 -2.84 -9.74
N PHE A 159 -23.75 -3.90 -9.54
CA PHE A 159 -23.95 -4.95 -10.53
C PHE A 159 -25.34 -4.78 -11.13
N TYR A 160 -25.42 -4.24 -12.34
CA TYR A 160 -26.68 -4.10 -13.06
C TYR A 160 -27.01 -5.37 -13.82
N ASP A 161 -28.24 -5.87 -13.69
CA ASP A 161 -28.79 -6.81 -14.67
C ASP A 161 -29.17 -6.04 -15.93
N VAL A 162 -28.49 -6.32 -17.03
CA VAL A 162 -28.69 -5.62 -18.31
C VAL A 162 -29.37 -6.49 -19.37
N SER A 163 -29.70 -7.73 -19.01
CA SER A 163 -30.39 -8.69 -19.88
C SER A 163 -31.86 -8.34 -20.10
N VAL A 164 -32.45 -7.56 -19.20
CA VAL A 164 -33.85 -7.12 -19.22
C VAL A 164 -34.02 -5.73 -19.85
N ASP A 165 -35.24 -5.38 -20.28
CA ASP A 165 -35.52 -4.11 -20.97
C ASP A 165 -35.19 -2.86 -20.14
N THR A 166 -35.50 -2.92 -18.84
CA THR A 166 -35.17 -1.87 -17.87
C THR A 166 -34.06 -2.37 -16.95
N PRO A 167 -32.80 -1.97 -17.18
CA PRO A 167 -31.71 -2.41 -16.31
C PRO A 167 -31.92 -1.98 -14.86
N TYR A 168 -31.55 -2.84 -13.93
CA TYR A 168 -31.67 -2.57 -12.50
C TYR A 168 -30.48 -3.10 -11.72
N ILE A 169 -30.19 -2.51 -10.55
CA ILE A 169 -29.10 -2.95 -9.68
C ILE A 169 -29.51 -4.28 -9.03
N LYS A 170 -28.83 -5.37 -9.41
CA LYS A 170 -29.01 -6.71 -8.88
C LYS A 170 -28.29 -6.91 -7.54
N TYR A 171 -27.04 -6.44 -7.45
CA TYR A 171 -26.21 -6.52 -6.23
C TYR A 171 -25.33 -5.28 -6.08
N ARG A 172 -24.84 -5.05 -4.86
CA ARG A 172 -23.90 -3.98 -4.50
C ARG A 172 -22.75 -4.56 -3.71
N ILE A 173 -21.54 -4.06 -3.94
CA ILE A 173 -20.35 -4.40 -3.16
C ILE A 173 -19.73 -3.11 -2.62
N GLY A 174 -19.34 -3.15 -1.35
CA GLY A 174 -18.80 -2.02 -0.59
C GLY A 174 -19.79 -1.49 0.44
N ALA A 175 -19.28 -0.76 1.44
CA ALA A 175 -20.08 -0.05 2.42
C ALA A 175 -20.76 1.16 1.78
N GLU A 176 -22.07 1.32 2.00
CA GLU A 176 -22.76 2.52 1.52
C GLU A 176 -22.22 3.77 2.21
N GLY A 177 -21.82 4.77 1.41
CA GLY A 177 -21.11 5.97 1.87
C GLY A 177 -19.58 5.81 1.92
N GLY A 178 -19.04 4.61 1.67
CA GLY A 178 -17.62 4.36 1.51
C GLY A 178 -16.80 4.59 2.79
N ILE A 179 -15.60 5.17 2.63
CA ILE A 179 -14.67 5.41 3.74
C ILE A 179 -15.24 6.30 4.86
N GLY A 180 -16.06 7.28 4.49
CA GLY A 180 -16.69 8.22 5.43
C GLY A 180 -17.89 7.67 6.19
N ALA A 181 -18.32 6.43 5.94
CA ALA A 181 -19.49 5.84 6.58
C ALA A 181 -19.14 4.85 7.69
N LEU A 182 -20.10 4.61 8.58
CA LEU A 182 -20.09 3.44 9.45
C LEU A 182 -20.32 2.19 8.60
N PHE A 183 -19.47 1.18 8.76
CA PHE A 183 -19.66 -0.14 8.16
C PHE A 183 -19.73 -1.21 9.24
N ILE A 184 -20.71 -2.10 9.16
CA ILE A 184 -20.82 -3.27 10.04
C ILE A 184 -20.57 -4.51 9.19
N SER A 185 -19.40 -5.14 9.37
CA SER A 185 -19.10 -6.42 8.74
C SER A 185 -19.78 -7.55 9.52
N THR A 186 -20.56 -8.38 8.83
CA THR A 186 -21.27 -9.52 9.42
C THR A 186 -20.45 -10.81 9.42
N TYR A 187 -19.25 -10.80 8.83
CA TYR A 187 -18.34 -11.93 8.74
C TYR A 187 -16.88 -11.47 8.71
N ASP A 188 -15.98 -12.41 9.03
CA ASP A 188 -14.54 -12.17 9.02
C ASP A 188 -14.00 -12.13 7.59
N PHE A 189 -13.11 -11.17 7.32
CA PHE A 189 -12.21 -11.23 6.18
C PHE A 189 -10.91 -11.85 6.68
N PRO A 190 -10.56 -13.07 6.24
CA PRO A 190 -9.28 -13.66 6.60
C PRO A 190 -8.13 -12.83 6.04
N ALA A 191 -6.92 -13.05 6.56
CA ALA A 191 -5.72 -12.46 5.99
C ALA A 191 -5.58 -12.84 4.51
N ALA A 192 -5.10 -11.89 3.72
CA ALA A 192 -4.97 -11.98 2.27
C ALA A 192 -3.57 -11.53 1.84
N ILE A 193 -3.24 -11.68 0.55
CA ILE A 193 -1.92 -11.23 0.07
C ILE A 193 -1.85 -9.70 0.22
N ASN A 194 -0.83 -9.23 0.94
CA ASN A 194 -0.60 -7.84 1.33
C ASN A 194 -1.73 -7.19 2.16
N ALA A 195 -2.49 -7.98 2.91
CA ALA A 195 -3.48 -7.46 3.85
C ALA A 195 -3.62 -8.33 5.11
N PRO A 196 -3.78 -7.72 6.29
CA PRO A 196 -4.14 -8.46 7.50
C PRO A 196 -5.57 -9.00 7.40
N ALA A 197 -5.97 -9.76 8.42
CA ALA A 197 -7.38 -10.11 8.62
C ALA A 197 -8.17 -8.88 9.11
N TYR A 198 -9.45 -8.82 8.74
CA TYR A 198 -10.42 -7.83 9.23
C TYR A 198 -11.61 -8.58 9.86
N PRO A 199 -11.70 -8.65 11.20
CA PRO A 199 -12.78 -9.36 11.87
C PRO A 199 -14.17 -8.78 11.59
N ALA A 200 -15.22 -9.59 11.76
CA ALA A 200 -16.58 -9.11 11.86
C ALA A 200 -16.70 -8.06 12.96
N GLY A 201 -17.49 -7.02 12.74
CA GLY A 201 -17.62 -5.93 13.69
C GLY A 201 -17.89 -4.57 13.07
N SER A 202 -17.76 -3.54 13.91
CA SER A 202 -18.05 -2.15 13.57
C SER A 202 -16.80 -1.41 13.14
N TYR A 203 -16.87 -0.74 11.98
CA TYR A 203 -15.81 0.08 11.39
C TYR A 203 -16.34 1.51 11.22
N PRO A 204 -16.09 2.40 12.21
CA PRO A 204 -16.54 3.80 12.18
C PRO A 204 -16.03 4.58 10.97
N PRO A 205 -16.63 5.76 10.65
CA PRO A 205 -16.11 6.68 9.64
C PRO A 205 -14.58 6.88 9.73
N GLY A 206 -13.91 6.86 8.58
CA GLY A 206 -12.45 7.00 8.47
C GLY A 206 -11.64 5.74 8.77
N VAL A 207 -12.15 4.78 9.57
CA VAL A 207 -11.45 3.50 9.80
C VAL A 207 -11.48 2.66 8.53
N TYR A 208 -10.33 2.15 8.11
CA TYR A 208 -10.17 1.35 6.90
C TYR A 208 -10.79 -0.05 7.05
N HIS A 209 -11.44 -0.49 5.98
CA HIS A 209 -11.86 -1.87 5.77
C HIS A 209 -11.89 -2.11 4.25
N PRO A 210 -11.60 -3.33 3.74
CA PRO A 210 -11.60 -3.58 2.30
C PRO A 210 -12.91 -3.23 1.57
N TYR A 211 -14.05 -3.24 2.26
CA TYR A 211 -15.35 -2.81 1.71
C TYR A 211 -15.60 -1.31 1.76
N LYS A 212 -14.82 -0.54 2.52
CA LYS A 212 -14.98 0.90 2.56
C LYS A 212 -14.22 1.50 1.39
N LEU A 213 -14.95 1.85 0.34
CA LEU A 213 -14.38 2.29 -0.93
C LEU A 213 -14.35 3.83 -1.01
N TRP A 214 -13.43 4.36 -1.81
CA TRP A 214 -13.30 5.77 -2.17
C TRP A 214 -12.52 5.89 -3.48
N GLY A 215 -12.53 7.07 -4.10
CA GLY A 215 -11.74 7.36 -5.31
C GLY A 215 -11.81 6.32 -6.42
N LEU A 216 -12.94 5.66 -6.68
CA LEU A 216 -13.01 4.53 -7.60
C LEU A 216 -12.62 4.94 -9.03
N SER A 217 -11.61 4.30 -9.61
CA SER A 217 -11.10 4.61 -10.96
C SER A 217 -11.24 3.46 -11.95
N GLY A 218 -11.48 2.24 -11.46
CA GLY A 218 -11.55 1.05 -12.30
C GLY A 218 -12.30 -0.08 -11.64
N VAL A 219 -12.92 -0.92 -12.47
CA VAL A 219 -13.60 -2.16 -12.06
C VAL A 219 -13.37 -3.22 -13.14
N GLY A 220 -13.26 -4.48 -12.75
CA GLY A 220 -13.12 -5.59 -13.68
C GLY A 220 -13.45 -6.94 -13.06
N MET A 221 -13.61 -7.96 -13.90
CA MET A 221 -13.87 -9.32 -13.48
C MET A 221 -13.11 -10.31 -14.37
N ASP A 222 -12.47 -11.30 -13.76
CA ASP A 222 -11.77 -12.39 -14.46
C ASP A 222 -12.69 -13.60 -14.70
N ASP A 223 -12.23 -14.61 -15.44
CA ASP A 223 -13.04 -15.79 -15.78
C ASP A 223 -13.38 -16.67 -14.57
N LYS A 224 -12.63 -16.51 -13.47
CA LYS A 224 -12.94 -17.16 -12.18
C LYS A 224 -14.03 -16.42 -11.41
N GLY A 225 -14.49 -15.28 -11.91
CA GLY A 225 -15.49 -14.44 -11.26
C GLY A 225 -14.92 -13.62 -10.09
N ARG A 226 -13.60 -13.43 -10.01
CA ARG A 226 -12.99 -12.52 -9.04
C ARG A 226 -13.26 -11.07 -9.45
N LEU A 227 -13.56 -10.22 -8.48
CA LEU A 227 -13.85 -8.79 -8.68
C LEU A 227 -12.61 -7.98 -8.40
N PHE A 228 -12.24 -7.10 -9.32
CA PHE A 228 -11.09 -6.22 -9.18
C PHE A 228 -11.55 -4.78 -9.16
N ILE A 229 -10.96 -3.98 -8.26
CA ILE A 229 -11.31 -2.58 -8.06
C ILE A 229 -10.02 -1.79 -7.96
N SER A 230 -9.91 -0.68 -8.70
CA SER A 230 -8.83 0.29 -8.51
C SER A 230 -9.34 1.62 -7.96
N THR A 231 -8.49 2.30 -7.21
CA THR A 231 -8.74 3.65 -6.70
C THR A 231 -7.65 4.62 -7.11
N ASN A 232 -8.00 5.89 -7.20
CA ASN A 232 -7.12 7.01 -7.50
C ASN A 232 -7.67 8.30 -6.87
N GLU A 233 -7.22 8.61 -5.65
CA GLU A 233 -7.56 9.82 -4.90
C GLU A 233 -6.51 9.98 -3.81
N ASN A 234 -5.50 10.85 -4.03
CA ASN A 234 -4.33 11.05 -3.16
C ASN A 234 -3.67 9.73 -2.72
N GLY A 235 -3.44 8.86 -3.71
CA GLY A 235 -2.99 7.49 -3.50
C GLY A 235 -3.73 6.53 -4.43
N THR A 236 -3.10 5.40 -4.70
CA THR A 236 -3.64 4.36 -5.57
C THR A 236 -3.68 3.02 -4.87
N MET A 237 -4.65 2.21 -5.26
CA MET A 237 -4.79 0.85 -4.77
C MET A 237 -5.46 -0.01 -5.82
N ILE A 238 -5.09 -1.28 -5.87
CA ILE A 238 -5.88 -2.32 -6.54
C ILE A 238 -6.24 -3.37 -5.50
N ARG A 239 -7.51 -3.77 -5.46
CA ARG A 239 -8.03 -4.86 -4.64
C ARG A 239 -8.65 -5.91 -5.53
N CYS A 240 -8.40 -7.17 -5.22
CA CYS A 240 -9.08 -8.32 -5.80
C CYS A 240 -9.90 -9.02 -4.72
N PHE A 241 -11.17 -9.31 -5.02
CA PHE A 241 -12.09 -10.03 -4.16
C PHE A 241 -12.50 -11.35 -4.81
N LYS A 242 -12.73 -12.37 -4.00
CA LYS A 242 -13.25 -13.66 -4.42
C LYS A 242 -14.50 -14.04 -3.64
N GLY A 243 -15.40 -14.76 -4.28
CA GLY A 243 -16.57 -15.33 -3.64
C GLY A 243 -16.22 -16.60 -2.85
N VAL A 244 -16.58 -16.65 -1.57
CA VAL A 244 -16.47 -17.83 -0.69
C VAL A 244 -17.75 -17.92 0.12
N ASP A 245 -18.45 -19.05 0.04
CA ASP A 245 -19.69 -19.32 0.79
C ASP A 245 -20.75 -18.20 0.72
N GLY A 246 -20.88 -17.58 -0.47
CA GLY A 246 -21.83 -16.48 -0.71
C GLY A 246 -21.34 -15.09 -0.30
N ASN A 247 -20.19 -14.99 0.36
CA ASN A 247 -19.55 -13.73 0.76
C ASN A 247 -18.44 -13.35 -0.22
N TRP A 248 -18.15 -12.04 -0.36
CA TRP A 248 -16.94 -11.61 -1.06
C TRP A 248 -15.87 -11.24 -0.05
N ILE A 249 -14.77 -11.99 -0.06
CA ILE A 249 -13.60 -11.73 0.78
C ILE A 249 -12.45 -11.17 -0.07
N LEU A 250 -11.52 -10.47 0.56
CA LEU A 250 -10.30 -10.00 -0.10
C LEU A 250 -9.41 -11.20 -0.46
N ASP A 251 -8.92 -11.24 -1.69
CA ASP A 251 -7.95 -12.23 -2.17
C ASP A 251 -6.53 -11.65 -2.09
N TRP A 252 -6.37 -10.42 -2.57
CA TRP A 252 -5.13 -9.66 -2.50
C TRP A 252 -5.39 -8.16 -2.66
N GLN A 253 -4.45 -7.34 -2.19
CA GLN A 253 -4.40 -5.92 -2.49
C GLN A 253 -2.97 -5.45 -2.81
N ILE A 254 -2.85 -4.27 -3.39
CA ILE A 254 -1.59 -3.53 -3.53
C ILE A 254 -1.90 -2.05 -3.42
N MET A 255 -1.05 -1.30 -2.73
CA MET A 255 -1.25 0.10 -2.38
C MET A 255 0.01 0.93 -2.64
N GLY A 256 -0.19 2.14 -3.13
CA GLY A 256 0.77 3.24 -3.17
C GLY A 256 0.07 4.49 -2.68
N MET A 257 0.13 4.75 -1.38
CA MET A 257 -0.66 5.78 -0.70
C MET A 257 0.03 7.14 -0.66
N CYS A 258 1.36 7.18 -0.66
CA CYS A 258 2.09 8.43 -0.53
C CYS A 258 2.57 8.97 -1.89
N PHE A 259 2.24 10.22 -2.22
CA PHE A 259 2.84 10.95 -3.34
C PHE A 259 3.16 12.40 -2.97
N VAL A 260 4.45 12.73 -2.91
CA VAL A 260 4.97 14.01 -2.35
C VAL A 260 4.45 14.27 -0.93
N ASP A 261 4.05 13.20 -0.22
CA ASP A 261 3.56 13.25 1.14
C ASP A 261 4.71 13.23 2.14
N ASN A 262 4.43 13.74 3.33
CA ASN A 262 5.23 13.51 4.52
C ASN A 262 4.37 12.81 5.56
N VAL A 263 5.01 11.96 6.35
CA VAL A 263 4.37 11.29 7.48
C VAL A 263 5.05 11.70 8.78
N PHE A 264 4.28 11.72 9.85
CA PHE A 264 4.77 11.98 11.21
C PHE A 264 4.22 10.93 12.17
N TYR A 265 5.01 10.52 13.14
CA TYR A 265 4.62 9.51 14.11
C TYR A 265 4.04 10.16 15.38
N ASP A 266 3.13 9.48 16.05
CA ASP A 266 2.64 9.88 17.36
C ASP A 266 3.64 9.43 18.44
N GLU A 267 4.24 10.41 19.11
CA GLU A 267 5.24 10.18 20.16
C GLU A 267 4.68 9.44 21.38
N THR A 268 3.37 9.49 21.61
CA THR A 268 2.71 8.81 22.74
C THR A 268 2.51 7.32 22.50
N THR A 269 2.75 6.86 21.27
CA THR A 269 2.51 5.47 20.84
C THR A 269 3.80 4.70 20.58
N GLU A 270 4.96 5.21 21.02
CA GLU A 270 6.27 4.67 20.64
C GLU A 270 6.43 4.57 19.11
N ALA A 271 5.89 5.56 18.39
CA ALA A 271 5.84 5.62 16.93
C ALA A 271 5.05 4.48 16.24
N LEU A 272 4.15 3.79 16.95
CA LEU A 272 3.30 2.76 16.36
C LEU A 272 2.15 3.33 15.52
N ASP A 273 1.69 4.54 15.81
CA ASP A 273 0.72 5.26 14.99
C ASP A 273 1.44 6.34 14.18
N VAL A 274 1.30 6.27 12.84
CA VAL A 274 1.95 7.18 11.89
C VAL A 274 0.90 7.81 11.00
N TYR A 275 0.90 9.14 10.90
CA TYR A 275 -0.10 9.91 10.18
C TYR A 275 0.52 10.59 8.97
N GLY A 276 -0.15 10.44 7.81
CA GLY A 276 0.09 11.23 6.60
C GLY A 276 -0.87 12.41 6.54
N VAL A 277 -1.00 12.99 5.34
CA VAL A 277 -1.96 14.09 5.09
C VAL A 277 -3.40 13.57 5.15
N GLN A 278 -3.62 12.35 4.66
CA GLN A 278 -4.94 11.70 4.66
C GLN A 278 -4.93 10.31 5.29
N GLU A 279 -3.77 9.68 5.49
CA GLU A 279 -3.67 8.34 6.02
C GLU A 279 -3.35 8.30 7.51
N HIS A 280 -3.79 7.23 8.13
CA HIS A 280 -3.30 6.78 9.42
C HIS A 280 -2.83 5.33 9.26
N TYR A 281 -1.53 5.12 9.47
CA TYR A 281 -0.87 3.82 9.44
C TYR A 281 -0.61 3.31 10.85
N ARG A 282 -0.73 2.00 11.03
CA ARG A 282 -0.19 1.29 12.19
C ARG A 282 1.08 0.56 11.81
N MET A 283 2.11 0.72 12.62
CA MET A 283 3.44 0.16 12.41
C MET A 283 3.64 -1.13 13.21
N ASP A 284 4.43 -2.04 12.66
CA ASP A 284 4.90 -3.28 13.25
C ASP A 284 6.39 -3.43 12.91
N TYR A 285 7.23 -2.84 13.77
CA TYR A 285 8.68 -2.83 13.61
C TYR A 285 9.36 -4.18 13.88
N SER A 286 8.60 -5.21 14.26
CA SER A 286 9.14 -6.58 14.30
C SER A 286 9.35 -7.15 12.89
N LYS A 287 8.63 -6.61 11.90
CA LYS A 287 8.80 -6.93 10.47
C LYS A 287 9.95 -6.13 9.87
N SER A 288 10.49 -6.66 8.78
CA SER A 288 11.65 -6.07 8.10
C SER A 288 11.65 -6.25 6.57
N GLY A 289 10.58 -6.82 6.02
CA GLY A 289 10.41 -6.88 4.58
C GLY A 289 9.93 -5.51 4.06
N PRO A 290 10.48 -5.00 2.94
CA PRO A 290 10.07 -3.72 2.38
C PRO A 290 8.55 -3.58 2.24
N GLY A 291 7.95 -2.62 2.96
CA GLY A 291 6.52 -2.34 2.89
C GLY A 291 5.65 -3.25 3.77
N SER A 292 6.26 -4.15 4.54
CA SER A 292 5.53 -5.07 5.43
C SER A 292 5.33 -4.52 6.84
N GLU A 293 6.05 -3.46 7.22
CA GLU A 293 6.03 -2.90 8.56
C GLU A 293 4.81 -2.02 8.83
N TRP A 294 4.00 -1.70 7.84
CA TRP A 294 2.86 -0.80 7.98
C TRP A 294 1.55 -1.48 7.58
N THR A 295 0.44 -0.95 8.08
CA THR A 295 -0.92 -1.29 7.64
C THR A 295 -1.75 -0.02 7.62
N LEU A 296 -2.54 0.20 6.56
CA LEU A 296 -3.51 1.28 6.54
C LEU A 296 -4.60 1.01 7.57
N TYR A 297 -4.66 1.84 8.62
CA TYR A 297 -5.67 1.75 9.66
C TYR A 297 -6.83 2.71 9.41
N GLY A 298 -6.54 3.91 8.89
CA GLY A 298 -7.55 4.91 8.60
C GLY A 298 -7.20 5.77 7.40
N TYR A 299 -8.24 6.38 6.84
CA TYR A 299 -8.15 7.34 5.75
C TYR A 299 -9.18 8.45 6.00
N THR A 300 -8.70 9.66 6.26
CA THR A 300 -9.46 10.76 6.85
C THR A 300 -9.98 11.77 5.84
N LEU A 301 -9.52 11.71 4.59
CA LEU A 301 -10.03 12.57 3.52
C LEU A 301 -11.50 12.24 3.23
N ASP A 302 -12.35 13.25 3.37
CA ASP A 302 -13.72 13.27 2.84
C ASP A 302 -13.77 14.29 1.69
N SER A 303 -13.49 13.84 0.47
CA SER A 303 -13.45 14.72 -0.72
C SER A 303 -14.81 15.28 -1.15
N TYR A 304 -15.87 15.03 -0.36
CA TYR A 304 -17.24 15.43 -0.63
C TYR A 304 -17.80 16.40 0.43
N LYS A 305 -16.98 16.82 1.41
CA LYS A 305 -17.32 17.85 2.40
C LYS A 305 -16.35 19.02 2.37
#